data_AF-A0A5J6SML8-F1
#
_entry.id   AF-A0A5J6SML8-F1
#
_cell.length_a   1.000
_cell.length_b   1.000
_cell.length_c   1.000
_cell.angle_alpha   90.00
_cell.angle_beta   90.00
_cell.angle_gamma   90.00
#
_symmetry.space_group_name_H-M   'P 1'
#
loop_
_entity.id
_entity.type
_entity.pdbx_description
1 polymer ?
#
loop_
_entity_poly.entity_id
_entity_poly.type
_entity_poly.pdbx_seq_one_letter_code
_entity_poly.pdbx_strand_id
1 'polypeptide(L)' 'MKLKHNALHQWQKDHNKRVAEFHNIHANQLANGENGTSWLAKIERFVYLKGNALLQKMK' A
#
# COMPACT_ATOMS: atom_id res chain seq x y z
N MET A 1 34.92 5.80 -4.75
CA MET A 1 33.54 5.92 -5.25
C MET A 1 32.59 4.78 -4.81
N LYS A 2 32.96 3.88 -3.88
CA LYS A 2 32.08 2.78 -3.40
C LYS A 2 31.06 3.17 -2.31
N LEU A 3 31.40 4.15 -1.47
CA LEU A 3 30.55 4.55 -0.33
C LEU A 3 29.20 5.16 -0.76
N LYS A 4 29.18 5.93 -1.85
CA LYS A 4 27.96 6.57 -2.37
C LYS A 4 26.93 5.58 -2.92
N HIS A 5 27.39 4.49 -3.56
CA HIS A 5 26.50 3.44 -4.07
C HIS A 5 25.85 2.64 -2.93
N ASN A 6 26.61 2.34 -1.86
CA ASN A 6 26.07 1.62 -0.70
C ASN A 6 25.01 2.44 0.04
N ALA A 7 25.23 3.76 0.20
CA ALA A 7 24.27 4.65 0.81
C ALA A 7 22.97 4.78 -0.02
N LEU A 8 23.09 4.87 -1.35
CA LEU A 8 21.92 4.89 -2.25
C LEU A 8 21.12 3.59 -2.16
N HIS A 9 21.80 2.44 -2.17
CA HIS A 9 21.16 1.14 -2.07
C HIS A 9 20.46 0.93 -0.72
N GLN A 10 21.05 1.43 0.38
CA GLN A 10 20.40 1.39 1.69
C GLN A 10 19.15 2.29 1.72
N TRP A 11 19.25 3.52 1.20
CA TRP A 11 18.11 4.43 1.12
C TRP A 11 16.97 3.84 0.29
N GLN A 12 17.25 3.19 -0.84
CA GLN A 12 16.25 2.51 -1.67
C GLN A 12 15.57 1.36 -0.90
N LYS A 13 16.34 0.54 -0.18
CA LYS A 13 15.80 -0.54 0.65
C LYS A 13 14.87 0.01 1.74
N ASP A 14 15.30 1.06 2.42
CA ASP A 14 14.52 1.69 3.49
C ASP A 14 13.26 2.37 2.95
N HIS A 15 13.36 3.01 1.78
CA HIS A 15 12.21 3.56 1.07
C HIS A 15 11.20 2.46 0.71
N ASN A 16 11.64 1.37 0.09
CA ASN A 16 10.76 0.26 -0.28
C ASN A 16 10.10 -0.38 0.94
N LYS A 17 10.83 -0.52 2.05
CA LYS A 17 10.28 -1.00 3.32
C LYS A 17 9.15 -0.08 3.82
N ARG A 18 9.39 1.23 3.84
CA ARG A 18 8.39 2.22 4.26
C ARG A 18 7.17 2.24 3.35
N VAL A 19 7.35 2.11 2.04
CA VAL A 19 6.25 2.05 1.06
C VAL A 19 5.42 0.78 1.26
N ALA A 20 6.07 -0.38 1.46
CA ALA A 20 5.37 -1.63 1.73
C ALA A 20 4.56 -1.56 3.04
N GLU A 21 5.14 -1.00 4.10
CA GLU A 21 4.46 -0.78 5.38
C GLU A 21 3.26 0.17 5.22
N PHE A 22 3.44 1.27 4.50
CA PHE A 22 2.36 2.21 4.20
C PHE A 22 1.21 1.53 3.44
N HIS A 23 1.50 0.75 2.40
CA HIS A 23 0.47 0.03 1.66
C HIS A 23 -0.27 -1.00 2.53
N ASN A 24 0.42 -1.71 3.42
CA ASN A 24 -0.22 -2.65 4.34
C ASN A 24 -1.19 -1.94 5.29
N ILE A 25 -0.75 -0.82 5.90
CA ILE A 25 -1.60 -0.02 6.79
C ILE A 25 -2.82 0.51 6.03
N HIS A 26 -2.61 1.07 4.84
CA HIS A 26 -3.68 1.63 4.03
C HIS A 26 -4.70 0.59 3.56
N ALA A 27 -4.23 -0.61 3.15
CA ALA A 27 -5.11 -1.72 2.80
C ALA A 27 -6.00 -2.15 3.98
N ASN A 28 -5.47 -2.15 5.21
CA ASN A 28 -6.25 -2.42 6.41
C ASN A 28 -7.30 -1.33 6.66
N GLN A 29 -6.94 -0.05 6.50
CA GLN A 29 -7.89 1.06 6.61
C GLN A 29 -9.02 0.95 5.59
N LEU A 30 -8.71 0.57 4.34
CA LEU A 30 -9.72 0.33 3.31
C LEU A 30 -10.67 -0.83 3.67
N ALA A 31 -10.12 -1.95 4.16
CA ALA A 31 -10.91 -3.09 4.61
C ALA A 31 -11.88 -2.69 5.75
N ASN A 32 -11.37 -1.96 6.74
CA ASN A 32 -12.12 -1.53 7.92
C ASN A 32 -13.06 -0.33 7.66
N GLY A 33 -12.89 0.38 6.54
CA GLY A 33 -13.66 1.60 6.24
C GLY A 33 -13.17 2.85 6.98
N GLU A 34 -11.91 2.84 7.38
CA GLU A 34 -11.24 3.92 8.12
C GLU A 34 -10.48 4.89 7.19
N ASN A 35 -10.57 4.72 5.86
CA ASN A 35 -9.89 5.55 4.85
C ASN A 35 -10.55 6.92 4.61
N GLY A 36 -11.51 7.31 5.45
CA GLY A 36 -12.22 8.60 5.39
C GLY A 36 -13.59 8.53 4.71
N THR A 37 -14.30 9.66 4.72
CA THR A 37 -15.72 9.75 4.30
C THR A 37 -15.95 10.50 2.99
N SER A 38 -14.89 11.02 2.37
CA SER A 38 -14.97 11.74 1.10
C SER A 38 -15.48 10.85 -0.04
N TRP A 39 -15.98 11.47 -1.11
CA TRP A 39 -16.43 10.72 -2.28
C TRP A 39 -15.31 9.88 -2.91
N LEU A 40 -14.09 10.42 -2.97
CA LEU A 40 -12.91 9.70 -3.45
C LEU A 40 -12.55 8.52 -2.55
N ALA A 41 -12.62 8.68 -1.22
CA ALA A 41 -12.38 7.59 -0.27
C ALA A 41 -13.38 6.43 -0.45
N LYS A 42 -14.64 6.74 -0.75
CA LYS A 42 -15.67 5.73 -1.04
C LYS A 42 -15.38 4.96 -2.33
N ILE A 43 -14.93 5.64 -3.39
CA ILE A 43 -14.55 4.99 -4.66
C ILE A 43 -13.34 4.10 -4.47
N GLU A 44 -12.31 4.61 -3.79
CA GLU A 44 -11.10 3.85 -3.49
C GLU A 44 -11.44 2.54 -2.77
N ARG A 45 -12.27 2.63 -1.72
CA ARG A 45 -12.75 1.47 -0.98
C ARG A 45 -13.56 0.51 -1.84
N PHE A 46 -14.42 1.02 -2.71
CA PHE A 46 -15.21 0.18 -3.63
C PHE A 46 -14.31 -0.63 -4.57
N VAL A 47 -13.30 0.01 -5.18
CA VAL A 47 -12.35 -0.64 -6.08
C VAL A 47 -11.55 -1.70 -5.32
N TYR A 48 -11.03 -1.35 -4.13
CA TYR A 48 -10.29 -2.29 -3.28
C TYR A 48 -11.11 -3.54 -2.93
N LEU A 49 -12.34 -3.37 -2.44
CA LEU A 49 -13.20 -4.48 -2.04
C LEU A 49 -13.54 -5.39 -3.22
N LYS A 50 -13.83 -4.84 -4.41
CA LYS A 50 -14.05 -5.64 -5.61
C LYS A 50 -12.81 -6.42 -6.01
N GLY A 51 -11.64 -5.78 -6.04
CA GLY A 51 -10.37 -6.44 -6.35
C GLY A 51 -10.07 -7.59 -5.39
N ASN A 52 -10.22 -7.36 -4.08
CA ASN A 52 -10.01 -8.39 -3.07
C ASN A 52 -10.97 -9.57 -3.22
N ALA A 53 -12.25 -9.31 -3.51
CA ALA A 53 -13.23 -10.36 -3.77
C ALA A 53 -12.89 -11.21 -5.01
N LEU A 54 -12.35 -10.58 -6.08
CA LEU A 54 -11.88 -11.31 -7.26
C LEU A 54 -10.68 -12.19 -6.93
N LEU A 55 -9.69 -11.67 -6.20
CA LEU A 55 -8.51 -12.44 -5.77
C LEU A 55 -8.90 -13.66 -4.93
N GLN A 56 -9.85 -13.50 -4.01
CA GLN A 56 -10.36 -14.59 -3.17
C GLN A 56 -11.09 -15.66 -3.99
N LYS A 57 -11.74 -15.30 -5.09
CA LYS A 57 -12.39 -16.27 -6.00
C LYS A 57 -11.41 -17.04 -6.87
N MET A 58 -10.21 -16.51 -7.08
CA MET A 58 -9.16 -17.16 -7.89
C MET A 58 -8.25 -18.07 -7.06
N LYS A 59 -8.42 -18.07 -5.73
CA LYS A 59 -7.70 -18.90 -4.78
C LYS A 59 -8.48 -20.19 -4.53
#